data_AF-A0A3N5H087-F1
#
_entry.id   AF-A0A3N5H087-F1
#
_cell.length_a   1.000
_cell.length_b   1.000
_cell.length_c   1.000
_cell.angle_alpha   90.00
_cell.angle_beta   90.00
_cell.angle_gamma   90.00
#
_symmetry.space_group_name_H-M   'P 1'
#
loop_
_entity.id
_entity.type
_entity.pdbx_description
1 polymer ?
#
loop_
_entity_poly.entity_id
_entity_poly.type
_entity_poly.pdbx_seq_one_letter_code
_entity_poly.pdbx_strand_id
1 'polypeptide(L)'
;TIIESVRKTTRLACVYEGVKTLGIGAEISAMIAESEAFDYLDAPILRLGGAESPIPYNPALEKAAVPQVPGIVEGLRNLVKGRT
;
A
#
# COMPACT_ATOMS: atom_id res chain seq x y z
N THR A 1 -15.38 -5.96 5.55
CA THR A 1 -14.13 -6.68 5.25
C THR A 1 -13.40 -5.98 4.11
N ILE A 2 -12.19 -6.40 3.73
CA ILE A 2 -11.39 -5.69 2.70
C ILE A 2 -12.11 -5.71 1.34
N ILE A 3 -12.61 -6.87 0.89
CA ILE A 3 -13.36 -7.05 -0.37
C ILE A 3 -14.54 -6.07 -0.46
N GLU A 4 -15.43 -6.07 0.54
CA GLU A 4 -16.58 -5.17 0.56
C GLU A 4 -16.19 -3.69 0.58
N SER A 5 -15.06 -3.35 1.21
CA SER A 5 -14.54 -1.99 1.16
C SER A 5 -14.08 -1.61 -0.25
N VAL A 6 -13.32 -2.48 -0.93
CA VAL A 6 -12.85 -2.24 -2.30
C VAL A 6 -14.02 -2.07 -3.25
N ARG A 7 -15.05 -2.92 -3.15
CA ARG A 7 -16.28 -2.79 -3.97
C ARG A 7 -16.98 -1.45 -3.78
N LYS A 8 -16.91 -0.87 -2.58
CA LYS A 8 -17.49 0.44 -2.26
C LYS A 8 -16.60 1.62 -2.68
N THR A 9 -15.28 1.51 -2.53
CA THR A 9 -14.33 2.64 -2.71
C THR A 9 -13.55 2.61 -4.02
N THR A 10 -13.67 1.51 -4.76
CA THR A 10 -13.01 1.22 -6.05
C THR A 10 -11.49 1.33 -6.07
N ARG A 11 -10.86 1.42 -4.90
CA ARG A 11 -9.42 1.66 -4.72
C ARG A 11 -8.93 0.95 -3.47
N LEU A 12 -7.69 0.50 -3.52
CA LEU A 12 -6.99 -0.12 -2.40
C LEU A 12 -5.58 0.46 -2.24
N ALA A 13 -5.23 0.77 -0.99
CA ALA A 13 -3.86 1.07 -0.59
C ALA A 13 -3.48 0.22 0.63
N CYS A 14 -2.36 -0.49 0.53
CA CYS A 14 -1.76 -1.23 1.63
C CYS A 14 -0.60 -0.42 2.21
N VAL A 15 -0.65 -0.13 3.52
CA VAL A 15 0.40 0.61 4.24
C VAL A 15 0.90 -0.25 5.39
N TYR A 16 2.20 -0.49 5.45
CA TYR A 16 2.84 -1.33 6.46
C TYR A 16 4.33 -0.99 6.62
N GLU A 17 4.91 -1.26 7.80
CA GLU A 17 6.31 -0.90 8.10
C GLU A 17 7.33 -1.88 7.53
N GLY A 18 6.95 -3.16 7.39
CA GLY A 18 7.81 -4.20 6.84
C GLY A 18 8.22 -3.92 5.39
N VAL A 19 9.31 -4.54 4.95
CA VAL A 19 9.86 -4.37 3.59
C VAL A 19 8.79 -4.58 2.52
N LYS A 20 8.79 -3.72 1.50
CA LYS A 20 7.75 -3.75 0.46
C LYS A 20 7.75 -5.08 -0.29
N THR A 21 8.91 -5.62 -0.63
CA THR A 21 9.05 -6.89 -1.33
C THR A 21 8.65 -8.06 -0.44
N LEU A 22 7.78 -8.94 -0.94
CA LEU A 22 7.24 -10.10 -0.19
C LEU A 22 6.54 -9.74 1.15
N GLY A 23 6.21 -8.47 1.38
CA GLY A 23 5.50 -8.04 2.58
C GLY A 23 3.99 -8.32 2.52
N ILE A 24 3.29 -8.08 3.63
CA ILE A 24 1.84 -8.39 3.78
C ILE A 24 0.96 -7.75 2.70
N GLY A 25 1.34 -6.56 2.22
CA GLY A 25 0.59 -5.91 1.14
C GLY A 25 0.65 -6.68 -0.18
N ALA A 26 1.66 -7.51 -0.42
CA ALA A 26 1.71 -8.38 -1.59
C ALA A 26 0.62 -9.45 -1.53
N GLU A 27 0.46 -10.11 -0.38
CA GLU A 27 -0.58 -11.13 -0.17
C GLU A 27 -1.98 -10.54 -0.26
N ILE A 28 -2.23 -9.39 0.37
CA ILE A 28 -3.52 -8.69 0.27
C ILE A 28 -3.81 -8.29 -1.18
N SER A 29 -2.80 -7.88 -1.94
CA SER A 29 -2.98 -7.51 -3.35
C SER A 29 -3.32 -8.71 -4.22
N ALA A 30 -2.62 -9.84 -4.01
CA ALA A 30 -2.90 -11.09 -4.71
C ALA A 30 -4.31 -11.60 -4.41
N MET A 31 -4.70 -11.65 -3.12
CA MET A 31 -6.04 -12.03 -2.68
C MET A 31 -7.13 -11.17 -3.35
N ILE A 32 -6.92 -9.84 -3.47
CA ILE A 32 -7.89 -8.97 -4.13
C ILE A 32 -7.94 -9.21 -5.64
N ALA A 33 -6.78 -9.43 -6.26
CA ALA A 33 -6.70 -9.74 -7.69
C ALA A 33 -7.38 -11.08 -8.05
N GLU A 34 -7.39 -12.05 -7.14
CA GLU A 34 -8.06 -13.35 -7.30
C GLU A 34 -9.54 -13.33 -6.90
N SER A 35 -10.03 -12.25 -6.29
CA SER A 35 -11.41 -12.11 -5.79
C SER A 35 -12.33 -11.39 -6.78
N GLU A 36 -13.65 -11.45 -6.54
CA GLU A 36 -14.65 -10.66 -7.27
C GLU A 36 -14.48 -9.13 -7.12
N ALA A 37 -13.65 -8.66 -6.19
CA ALA A 37 -13.37 -7.23 -6.04
C ALA A 37 -12.43 -6.68 -7.13
N PHE A 38 -11.72 -7.54 -7.87
CA PHE A 38 -10.79 -7.11 -8.92
C PHE A 38 -11.48 -6.21 -9.97
N ASP A 39 -12.68 -6.59 -10.41
CA ASP A 39 -13.45 -5.85 -11.41
C ASP A 39 -13.93 -4.47 -10.94
N TYR A 40 -13.86 -4.21 -9.64
CA TYR A 40 -14.27 -2.92 -9.05
C TYR A 40 -13.10 -1.94 -8.90
N LEU A 41 -11.86 -2.33 -9.24
CA LEU A 41 -10.70 -1.45 -9.11
C LEU A 41 -10.63 -0.44 -10.26
N ASP A 42 -10.78 0.84 -9.92
CA ASP A 42 -10.61 1.98 -10.86
C ASP A 42 -9.14 2.42 -11.02
N ALA A 43 -8.24 1.87 -10.20
CA ALA A 43 -6.81 2.20 -10.21
C ALA A 43 -5.98 1.01 -9.71
N PRO A 44 -4.69 0.92 -10.08
CA PRO A 44 -3.77 -0.09 -9.57
C PRO A 44 -3.69 -0.09 -8.04
N ILE A 45 -3.53 -1.26 -7.44
CA ILE A 45 -3.36 -1.39 -5.98
C ILE A 45 -2.05 -0.70 -5.55
N LEU A 46 -2.14 0.28 -4.66
CA LEU A 46 -0.98 0.98 -4.11
C LEU A 46 -0.40 0.20 -2.92
N ARG A 47 0.92 -0.04 -2.93
CA ARG A 47 1.64 -0.61 -1.78
C ARG A 47 2.72 0.35 -1.29
N LEU A 48 2.57 0.80 -0.04
CA LEU A 48 3.53 1.60 0.72
C LEU A 48 4.10 0.73 1.85
N GLY A 49 5.23 0.10 1.56
CA GLY A 49 6.00 -0.69 2.52
C GLY A 49 7.29 0.02 2.92
N GLY A 50 8.00 -0.53 3.90
CA GLY A 50 9.35 -0.10 4.26
C GLY A 50 10.38 -0.33 3.15
N ALA A 51 11.52 0.34 3.29
CA ALA A 51 12.65 0.26 2.37
C ALA A 51 13.26 -1.15 2.32
N GLU A 52 13.96 -1.48 1.24
CA GLU A 52 14.64 -2.77 1.03
C GLU A 52 15.95 -2.86 1.84
N SER A 53 15.83 -2.78 3.17
CA SER A 53 16.96 -2.79 4.11
C SER A 53 16.50 -3.26 5.49
N PRO A 54 17.38 -3.86 6.30
CA PRO A 54 17.18 -3.95 7.75
C PRO A 54 16.95 -2.57 8.37
N ILE A 55 16.19 -2.52 9.46
CA ILE A 55 15.89 -1.28 10.18
C ILE A 55 17.17 -0.70 10.80
N PRO A 56 17.55 0.54 10.45
CA PRO A 56 18.72 1.20 11.05
C PRO A 56 18.47 1.61 12.50
N TYR A 57 19.52 1.63 13.32
CA TYR A 57 19.45 2.12 14.71
C TYR A 57 19.30 3.65 14.82
N ASN A 58 19.87 4.41 13.87
CA ASN A 58 19.80 5.87 13.91
C ASN A 58 18.33 6.33 13.76
N PRO A 59 17.76 7.13 14.68
CA PRO A 59 16.34 7.48 14.66
C PRO A 59 15.86 8.17 13.38
N ALA A 60 16.72 8.98 12.75
CA ALA A 60 16.38 9.63 11.50
C ALA A 60 16.31 8.63 10.34
N LEU A 61 17.21 7.65 10.34
CA LEU A 61 17.25 6.59 9.32
C LEU A 61 16.16 5.53 9.55
N GLU A 62 15.85 5.18 10.80
CA GLU A 62 14.72 4.34 11.18
C GLU A 62 13.41 4.92 10.64
N LYS A 63 13.17 6.21 10.91
CA LYS A 63 12.00 6.93 10.40
C LYS A 63 11.96 6.98 8.87
N ALA A 64 13.10 7.13 8.22
CA ALA A 64 13.19 7.13 6.76
C ALA A 64 12.98 5.74 6.15
N ALA A 65 13.20 4.65 6.90
CA ALA A 65 13.06 3.29 6.44
C ALA A 65 11.60 2.81 6.37
N VAL A 66 10.66 3.49 7.04
CA VAL A 66 9.24 3.12 7.08
C VAL A 66 8.33 4.23 6.52
N PRO A 67 7.15 3.91 5.97
CA PRO A 67 6.24 4.93 5.44
C PRO A 67 5.89 6.02 6.45
N GLN A 68 6.00 7.28 6.03
CA GLN A 68 5.65 8.44 6.85
C GLN A 68 4.35 9.10 6.37
N VAL A 69 3.64 9.76 7.29
CA VAL A 69 2.35 10.42 7.02
C VAL A 69 2.36 11.28 5.74
N PRO A 70 3.37 12.15 5.49
CA PRO A 70 3.39 12.95 4.26
C PRO A 70 3.41 12.10 2.98
N GLY A 71 4.23 11.05 2.95
CA GLY A 71 4.31 10.12 1.82
C GLY A 71 3.06 9.27 1.65
N ILE A 72 2.41 8.88 2.75
CA ILE A 72 1.11 8.18 2.72
C ILE A 72 0.04 9.08 2.08
N VAL A 73 -0.07 10.33 2.53
CA VAL A 73 -1.04 11.29 2.00
C VAL A 73 -0.81 11.57 0.52
N GLU A 74 0.45 11.74 0.11
CA GLU A 74 0.82 11.93 -1.29
C GLU A 74 0.44 10.72 -2.16
N GLY A 75 0.81 9.51 -1.71
CA GLY A 75 0.47 8.26 -2.41
C GLY A 75 -1.04 8.09 -2.59
N LEU A 76 -1.82 8.33 -1.54
CA LEU A 76 -3.29 8.27 -1.59
C LEU A 76 -3.89 9.31 -2.55
N ARG A 77 -3.35 10.54 -2.56
CA ARG A 77 -3.79 11.58 -3.51
C ARG A 77 -3.50 11.18 -4.95
N ASN A 78 -2.35 10.57 -5.22
CA ASN A 78 -2.00 10.10 -6.56
C ASN A 78 -2.89 8.93 -6.99
N LEU A 79 -3.20 8.01 -6.08
CA LEU A 79 -4.14 6.91 -6.31
C LEU A 79 -5.56 7.41 -6.65
N VAL A 80 -6.06 8.42 -5.91
CA VAL A 80 -7.38 9.02 -6.20
C VAL A 80 -7.40 9.72 -7.56
N LYS A 81 -6.28 10.34 -7.96
CA LYS A 81 -6.15 11.05 -9.24
C LYS A 81 -5.83 10.14 -10.44
N GLY A 82 -5.58 8.85 -10.23
CA GLY A 82 -5.18 7.91 -11.30
C GLY A 82 -3.80 8.21 -11.90
N ARG A 83 -2.86 8.74 -11.10
CA ARG A 83 -1.51 9.14 -11.55
C ARG A 83 -0.40 8.16 -11.12
N THR A 84 -0.80 6.98 -10.67
CA THR A 84 0.10 5.90 -10.23
C THR A 84 0.85 5.26 -11.38
#